data_AF-A0A7C1CAI9-F1
#
_entry.id   AF-A0A7C1CAI9-F1
#
_cell.length_a   1.000
_cell.length_b   1.000
_cell.length_c   1.000
_cell.angle_alpha   90.00
_cell.angle_beta   90.00
_cell.angle_gamma   90.00
#
_symmetry.space_group_name_H-M   'P 1'
#
loop_
_entity.id
_entity.type
_entity.pdbx_description
1 polymer ?
#
loop_
_entity_poly.entity_id
_entity_poly.type
_entity_poly.pdbx_seq_one_letter_code
_entity_poly.pdbx_strand_id
1 'polypeptide(L)'
;MARYAFFLGCQIPMRLPNIEIAARKVFERVGLEAVDLLGYSCCPEPVVSRLLDEMAALTISARNLTFAEELDLDMMTLCNGCYETLVEANEILKHDAEKRSKVNEILKRYGREYKGKVEVKHVVEVLYEDVGLDKIKSCVVKPQKMKVALHYGCHLYREYKSPDIMRKPNMMKEIAMQTGVEIVDYGLERLCC
;
A
#
# COMPACT_ATOMS: atom_id res chain seq x y z
N MET A 1 14.82 -11.37 -5.38
CA MET A 1 13.83 -10.64 -6.19
C MET A 1 12.65 -10.39 -5.28
N ALA A 2 12.25 -9.13 -5.06
CA ALA A 2 11.14 -8.84 -4.17
C ALA A 2 9.82 -9.30 -4.81
N ARG A 3 8.92 -9.90 -4.04
CA ARG A 3 7.66 -10.48 -4.53
C ARG A 3 6.54 -10.18 -3.54
N TYR A 4 5.43 -9.64 -4.03
CA TYR A 4 4.32 -9.17 -3.20
C TYR A 4 2.96 -9.50 -3.84
N ALA A 5 1.97 -9.79 -3.00
CA ALA A 5 0.56 -9.82 -3.39
C ALA A 5 0.10 -8.39 -3.71
N PHE A 6 -0.35 -8.14 -4.94
CA PHE A 6 -0.59 -6.80 -5.46
C PHE A 6 -2.06 -6.38 -5.32
N PHE A 7 -2.31 -5.50 -4.37
CA PHE A 7 -3.64 -4.96 -4.08
C PHE A 7 -3.84 -3.62 -4.80
N LEU A 8 -4.65 -3.63 -5.86
CA LEU A 8 -4.91 -2.46 -6.71
C LEU A 8 -6.04 -1.55 -6.18
N GLY A 9 -6.85 -2.03 -5.24
CA GLY A 9 -8.04 -1.32 -4.78
C GLY A 9 -9.11 -1.19 -5.87
N CYS A 10 -9.85 -0.08 -5.84
CA CYS A 10 -11.00 0.14 -6.73
C CYS A 10 -10.73 1.15 -7.85
N GLN A 11 -10.16 2.33 -7.54
CA GLN A 11 -10.03 3.42 -8.50
C GLN A 11 -9.02 3.15 -9.61
N ILE A 12 -7.88 2.54 -9.27
CA ILE A 12 -6.82 2.23 -10.24
C ILE A 12 -7.33 1.30 -11.34
N PRO A 13 -7.88 0.11 -11.05
CA PRO A 13 -8.30 -0.80 -12.11
C PRO A 13 -9.57 -0.32 -12.84
N MET A 14 -10.46 0.43 -12.17
CA MET A 14 -11.76 0.81 -12.76
C MET A 14 -11.77 2.17 -13.48
N ARG A 15 -10.91 3.10 -13.09
CA ARG A 15 -10.93 4.50 -13.57
C ARG A 15 -9.60 4.99 -14.10
N LEU A 16 -8.48 4.57 -13.49
CA LEU A 16 -7.14 5.03 -13.82
C LEU A 16 -6.20 3.86 -14.16
N PRO A 17 -6.55 2.99 -15.13
CA PRO A 17 -5.80 1.76 -15.41
C PRO A 17 -4.37 2.04 -15.90
N ASN A 18 -4.11 3.25 -16.42
CA ASN A 18 -2.77 3.70 -16.77
C ASN A 18 -1.80 3.67 -15.59
N ILE A 19 -2.27 3.84 -14.35
CA ILE A 19 -1.44 3.76 -13.14
C ILE A 19 -0.95 2.33 -12.94
N GLU A 20 -1.83 1.32 -13.07
CA GLU A 20 -1.44 -0.09 -12.99
C GLU A 20 -0.45 -0.46 -14.10
N ILE A 21 -0.75 -0.10 -15.34
CA ILE A 21 0.10 -0.40 -16.50
C ILE A 21 1.50 0.20 -16.30
N ALA A 22 1.58 1.46 -15.83
CA ALA A 22 2.84 2.13 -15.56
C ALA A 22 3.60 1.44 -14.41
N ALA A 23 2.91 1.14 -13.31
CA ALA A 23 3.51 0.48 -12.15
C ALA A 23 4.10 -0.88 -12.52
N ARG A 24 3.35 -1.75 -13.22
CA ARG A 24 3.85 -3.07 -13.63
C ARG A 24 5.09 -2.99 -14.52
N LYS A 25 5.14 -2.03 -15.45
CA LYS A 25 6.33 -1.80 -16.29
C LYS A 25 7.54 -1.36 -15.46
N VAL A 26 7.33 -0.51 -14.46
CA VAL A 26 8.39 -0.11 -13.53
C VAL A 26 8.86 -1.31 -12.71
N PHE A 27 7.92 -2.10 -12.17
CA PHE A 27 8.19 -3.28 -11.36
C PHE A 27 9.01 -4.33 -12.10
N GLU A 28 8.63 -4.67 -13.33
CA GLU A 28 9.38 -5.56 -14.20
C GLU A 28 10.83 -5.06 -14.39
N ARG A 29 11.00 -3.76 -14.65
CA ARG A 29 12.33 -3.18 -14.89
C ARG A 29 13.22 -3.20 -13.66
N VAL A 30 12.66 -2.94 -12.48
CA VAL A 30 13.41 -2.93 -11.22
C VAL A 30 13.56 -4.31 -10.58
N GLY A 31 12.90 -5.34 -11.12
CA GLY A 31 12.95 -6.71 -10.59
C GLY A 31 12.07 -6.91 -9.37
N LEU A 32 10.89 -6.29 -9.36
CA LEU A 32 9.83 -6.49 -8.38
C LEU A 32 8.70 -7.31 -9.04
N GLU A 33 8.35 -8.45 -8.46
CA GLU A 33 7.23 -9.28 -8.92
C GLU A 33 5.96 -8.89 -8.16
N ALA A 34 4.98 -8.37 -8.90
CA ALA A 34 3.65 -8.03 -8.39
C ALA A 34 2.65 -9.13 -8.77
N VAL A 35 2.34 -10.00 -7.82
CA VAL A 35 1.46 -11.17 -7.99
C VAL A 35 0.01 -10.75 -7.88
N ASP A 36 -0.81 -11.12 -8.85
CA ASP A 36 -2.22 -10.76 -8.85
C ASP A 36 -2.98 -11.41 -7.69
N LEU A 37 -3.72 -10.57 -6.96
CA LEU A 37 -4.55 -11.01 -5.86
C LEU A 37 -5.99 -11.28 -6.35
N LEU A 38 -6.29 -12.49 -6.80
CA LEU A 38 -7.62 -12.75 -7.37
C LEU A 38 -8.72 -12.80 -6.30
N GLY A 39 -9.85 -12.13 -6.56
CA GLY A 39 -11.04 -12.18 -5.70
C GLY A 39 -11.09 -11.17 -4.55
N TYR A 40 -10.09 -10.28 -4.45
CA TYR A 40 -10.14 -9.15 -3.52
C TYR A 40 -11.34 -8.22 -3.84
N SER A 41 -11.80 -7.47 -2.83
CA SER A 41 -12.83 -6.44 -2.97
C SER A 41 -12.30 -5.07 -2.54
N CYS A 42 -13.17 -4.05 -2.42
CA CYS A 42 -12.76 -2.76 -1.82
C CYS A 42 -12.00 -2.97 -0.50
N CYS A 43 -11.02 -2.11 -0.22
CA CYS A 43 -10.24 -2.11 1.02
C CYS A 43 -11.03 -1.72 2.27
N PRO A 44 -12.37 -1.63 2.20
CA PRO A 44 -13.20 -0.45 2.47
C PRO A 44 -12.54 0.93 2.44
N GLU A 45 -13.29 1.94 1.97
CA GLU A 45 -12.86 3.33 2.06
C GLU A 45 -12.61 3.70 3.54
N PRO A 46 -11.46 4.32 3.86
CA PRO A 46 -10.96 4.45 5.23
C PRO A 46 -11.91 5.22 6.17
N VAL A 47 -12.54 6.30 5.75
CA VAL A 47 -13.21 7.23 6.66
C VAL A 47 -14.66 6.80 6.93
N VAL A 48 -15.47 6.72 5.88
CA VAL A 48 -16.91 6.49 5.99
C VAL A 48 -17.20 5.07 6.43
N SER A 49 -16.47 4.07 5.90
CA SER A 49 -16.76 2.66 6.22
C SER A 49 -16.54 2.37 7.71
N ARG A 50 -15.47 2.91 8.30
CA ARG A 50 -15.16 2.74 9.73
C ARG A 50 -16.15 3.47 10.63
N LEU A 51 -16.57 4.67 10.23
CA LEU A 51 -17.57 5.44 10.99
C LEU A 51 -18.95 4.80 10.97
N LEU A 52 -19.32 4.14 9.87
CA LEU A 52 -20.59 3.44 9.75
C LEU A 52 -20.60 2.11 10.52
N ASP A 53 -19.58 1.28 10.32
CA ASP A 53 -19.46 -0.01 11.00
C ASP A 53 -18.00 -0.50 11.02
N GLU A 54 -17.34 -0.33 12.17
CA GLU A 54 -15.95 -0.75 12.39
C GLU A 54 -15.77 -2.26 12.18
N MET A 55 -16.71 -3.09 12.63
CA MET A 55 -16.60 -4.54 12.52
C MET A 55 -16.75 -5.00 11.07
N ALA A 56 -17.65 -4.39 10.31
CA ALA A 56 -17.76 -4.65 8.88
C ALA A 56 -16.49 -4.23 8.15
N ALA A 57 -15.94 -3.05 8.46
CA ALA A 57 -14.70 -2.57 7.87
C ALA A 57 -13.53 -3.52 8.15
N LEU A 58 -13.33 -3.92 9.40
CA LEU A 58 -12.31 -4.90 9.80
C LEU A 58 -12.50 -6.25 9.10
N THR A 59 -13.74 -6.74 9.01
CA THR A 59 -14.03 -8.04 8.39
C THR A 59 -13.71 -8.05 6.90
N ILE A 60 -14.09 -6.98 6.17
CA ILE A 60 -13.81 -6.90 4.72
C ILE A 60 -12.30 -6.74 4.48
N SER A 61 -11.62 -5.93 5.28
CA SER A 61 -10.16 -5.80 5.22
C SER A 61 -9.46 -7.13 5.51
N ALA A 62 -9.86 -7.83 6.58
CA ALA A 62 -9.32 -9.15 6.93
C ALA A 62 -9.56 -10.17 5.82
N ARG A 63 -10.75 -10.18 5.20
CA ARG A 63 -11.03 -11.00 4.02
C ARG A 63 -10.00 -10.76 2.93
N ASN A 64 -9.69 -9.50 2.61
CA ASN A 64 -8.67 -9.17 1.61
C ASN A 64 -7.28 -9.70 2.03
N LEU A 65 -6.89 -9.52 3.29
CA LEU A 65 -5.62 -10.00 3.83
C LEU A 65 -5.49 -11.54 3.74
N THR A 66 -6.57 -12.29 3.94
CA THR A 66 -6.52 -13.76 3.83
C THR A 66 -6.12 -14.26 2.44
N PHE A 67 -6.40 -13.50 1.36
CA PHE A 67 -5.94 -13.89 0.02
C PHE A 67 -4.41 -13.77 -0.09
N ALA A 68 -3.81 -12.78 0.57
CA ALA A 68 -2.35 -12.65 0.61
C ALA A 68 -1.73 -13.77 1.48
N GLU A 69 -2.39 -14.14 2.59
CA GLU A 69 -1.99 -15.29 3.42
C GLU A 69 -2.05 -16.62 2.66
N GLU A 70 -3.04 -16.82 1.78
CA GLU A 70 -3.15 -18.02 0.92
C GLU A 70 -2.01 -18.10 -0.10
N LEU A 71 -1.49 -16.96 -0.55
CA LEU A 71 -0.35 -16.88 -1.46
C LEU A 71 1.00 -16.98 -0.74
N ASP A 72 1.02 -16.92 0.60
CA ASP A 72 2.22 -16.79 1.43
C ASP A 72 3.09 -15.59 1.02
N LEU A 73 2.43 -14.46 0.73
CA LEU A 73 3.07 -13.22 0.30
C LEU A 73 2.54 -12.04 1.11
N ASP A 74 3.45 -11.14 1.49
CA ASP A 74 3.06 -9.82 1.98
C ASP A 74 2.30 -9.03 0.92
N MET A 75 1.43 -8.13 1.36
CA MET A 75 0.59 -7.32 0.49
C MET A 75 1.23 -5.96 0.20
N MET A 76 1.24 -5.56 -1.08
CA MET A 76 1.67 -4.23 -1.52
C MET A 76 0.50 -3.50 -2.21
N THR A 77 0.37 -2.21 -1.97
CA THR A 77 -0.59 -1.34 -2.67
C THR A 77 0.03 -0.02 -3.14
N LEU A 78 -0.54 0.54 -4.23
CA LEU A 78 -0.18 1.87 -4.77
C LEU A 78 -0.99 3.02 -4.14
N CYS A 79 -2.03 2.71 -3.37
CA CYS A 79 -3.00 3.69 -2.92
C CYS A 79 -2.85 3.95 -1.42
N ASN A 80 -2.67 5.22 -1.04
CA ASN A 80 -2.56 5.65 0.35
C ASN A 80 -3.78 5.23 1.21
N GLY A 81 -4.99 5.34 0.67
CA GLY A 81 -6.22 4.96 1.37
C GLY A 81 -6.34 3.44 1.56
N CYS A 82 -5.98 2.66 0.53
CA CYS A 82 -5.92 1.20 0.67
C CYS A 82 -4.86 0.79 1.69
N TYR A 83 -3.70 1.45 1.67
CA TYR A 83 -2.62 1.20 2.61
C TYR A 83 -3.08 1.43 4.04
N GLU A 84 -3.62 2.61 4.38
CA GLU A 84 -4.09 2.90 5.74
C GLU A 84 -5.14 1.88 6.20
N THR A 85 -6.20 1.63 5.41
CA THR A 85 -7.25 0.73 5.88
C THR A 85 -6.74 -0.70 6.10
N LEU A 86 -5.88 -1.21 5.21
CA LEU A 86 -5.39 -2.58 5.29
C LEU A 86 -4.32 -2.74 6.37
N VAL A 87 -3.37 -1.80 6.48
CA VAL A 87 -2.33 -1.84 7.52
C VAL A 87 -2.95 -1.68 8.92
N GLU A 88 -3.91 -0.78 9.08
CA GLU A 88 -4.60 -0.57 10.35
C GLU A 88 -5.41 -1.81 10.77
N ALA A 89 -6.15 -2.41 9.83
CA ALA A 89 -6.87 -3.65 10.12
C ALA A 89 -5.90 -4.78 10.49
N ASN A 90 -4.77 -4.90 9.80
CA ASN A 90 -3.74 -5.88 10.10
C ASN A 90 -3.17 -5.70 11.52
N GLU A 91 -2.82 -4.45 11.88
CA GLU A 91 -2.30 -4.09 13.20
C GLU A 91 -3.34 -4.35 14.30
N ILE A 92 -4.58 -3.89 14.12
CA ILE A 92 -5.66 -4.12 15.09
C ILE A 92 -5.86 -5.61 15.32
N LEU A 93 -6.01 -6.41 14.26
CA LEU A 93 -6.33 -7.84 14.40
C LEU A 93 -5.14 -8.68 14.86
N LYS A 94 -3.90 -8.21 14.70
CA LYS A 94 -2.72 -8.85 15.31
C LYS A 94 -2.67 -8.65 16.82
N HIS A 95 -3.12 -7.49 17.31
CA HIS A 95 -2.98 -7.09 18.71
C HIS A 95 -4.26 -7.22 19.55
N ASP A 96 -5.43 -7.31 18.91
CA ASP A 96 -6.73 -7.49 19.55
C ASP A 96 -7.31 -8.88 19.23
N ALA A 97 -7.08 -9.82 20.14
CA ALA A 97 -7.53 -11.19 19.99
C ALA A 97 -9.06 -11.33 20.00
N GLU A 98 -9.78 -10.43 20.69
CA GLU A 98 -11.24 -10.45 20.75
C GLU A 98 -11.83 -10.02 19.40
N LYS A 99 -11.37 -8.89 18.85
CA LYS A 99 -11.77 -8.44 17.50
C LYS A 99 -11.41 -9.48 16.44
N ARG A 100 -10.21 -10.06 16.51
CA ARG A 100 -9.79 -11.14 15.60
C ARG A 100 -10.73 -12.34 15.68
N SER A 101 -11.13 -12.76 16.88
CA SER A 101 -12.07 -13.87 17.06
C SER A 101 -13.42 -13.59 16.39
N LYS A 102 -14.00 -12.40 16.64
CA LYS A 102 -15.28 -11.97 16.03
C LYS A 102 -15.20 -11.89 14.50
N VAL A 103 -14.11 -11.33 13.97
CA VAL A 103 -13.86 -11.30 12.52
C VAL A 103 -13.78 -12.71 11.95
N ASN A 104 -13.02 -13.60 12.58
CA ASN A 104 -12.86 -14.98 12.11
C ASN A 104 -14.15 -15.80 12.22
N GLU A 105 -15.02 -15.53 13.19
CA GLU A 105 -16.36 -16.12 13.25
C GLU A 105 -17.18 -15.80 11.99
N ILE A 106 -17.12 -14.54 11.52
CA ILE A 106 -17.79 -14.12 10.30
C ILE A 106 -17.12 -14.73 9.06
N LEU A 107 -15.78 -14.66 8.97
CA LEU A 107 -15.01 -15.17 7.83
C LEU A 107 -15.19 -16.69 7.64
N LYS A 108 -15.36 -17.45 8.73
CA LYS A 108 -15.60 -18.90 8.69
C LYS A 108 -16.82 -19.27 7.86
N ARG A 109 -17.86 -18.43 7.84
CA ARG A 109 -19.06 -18.62 7.01
C ARG A 109 -18.76 -18.58 5.50
N TYR A 110 -17.63 -18.00 5.13
CA TYR A 110 -17.13 -17.90 3.76
C TYR A 110 -15.90 -18.80 3.52
N GLY A 111 -15.60 -19.72 4.44
CA GLY A 111 -14.47 -20.64 4.33
C GLY A 111 -13.10 -19.98 4.48
N ARG A 112 -13.01 -18.85 5.18
CA ARG A 112 -11.76 -18.10 5.37
C ARG A 112 -11.45 -17.89 6.85
N GLU A 113 -10.18 -17.67 7.15
CA GLU A 113 -9.68 -17.38 8.50
C GLU A 113 -8.47 -16.46 8.35
N TYR A 114 -8.46 -15.32 9.04
CA TYR A 114 -7.32 -14.44 9.12
C TYR A 114 -6.37 -14.89 10.24
N LYS A 115 -5.10 -15.07 9.89
CA LYS A 115 -4.06 -15.64 10.78
C LYS A 115 -3.05 -14.60 11.27
N GLY A 116 -3.03 -13.41 10.68
CA GLY A 116 -2.06 -12.35 10.99
C GLY A 116 -0.63 -12.69 10.55
N LYS A 117 -0.49 -13.40 9.42
CA LYS A 117 0.82 -13.87 8.93
C LYS A 117 1.49 -12.95 7.91
N VAL A 118 0.75 -11.98 7.37
CA VAL A 118 1.24 -11.08 6.33
C VAL A 118 1.43 -9.66 6.86
N GLU A 119 2.32 -8.93 6.21
CA GLU A 119 2.50 -7.50 6.35
C GLU A 119 1.83 -6.75 5.19
N VAL A 120 1.47 -5.49 5.44
CA VAL A 120 0.96 -4.58 4.41
C VAL A 120 1.99 -3.48 4.22
N LYS A 121 2.51 -3.32 3.00
CA LYS A 121 3.45 -2.26 2.65
C LYS A 121 2.86 -1.32 1.61
N HIS A 122 3.22 -0.04 1.73
CA HIS A 122 3.01 0.90 0.62
C HIS A 122 4.09 0.67 -0.44
N VAL A 123 3.77 0.90 -1.72
CA VAL A 123 4.75 0.76 -2.83
C VAL A 123 6.02 1.57 -2.61
N VAL A 124 5.92 2.73 -1.96
CA VAL A 124 7.07 3.57 -1.60
C VAL A 124 8.04 2.82 -0.68
N GLU A 125 7.52 2.09 0.30
CA GLU A 125 8.34 1.28 1.20
C GLU A 125 9.00 0.13 0.42
N VAL A 126 8.25 -0.58 -0.42
CA VAL A 126 8.78 -1.69 -1.22
C VAL A 126 9.88 -1.22 -2.17
N LEU A 127 9.66 -0.11 -2.89
CA LEU A 127 10.64 0.45 -3.81
C LEU A 127 11.88 0.97 -3.09
N TYR A 128 11.71 1.55 -1.89
CA TYR A 128 12.84 2.10 -1.14
C TYR A 128 13.66 1.00 -0.44
N GLU A 129 12.99 0.11 0.28
CA GLU A 129 13.63 -0.84 1.20
C GLU A 129 14.04 -2.14 0.51
N ASP A 130 13.16 -2.68 -0.35
CA ASP A 130 13.35 -4.03 -0.90
C ASP A 130 13.98 -3.99 -2.31
N VAL A 131 13.73 -2.91 -3.06
CA VAL A 131 14.34 -2.68 -4.38
C VAL A 131 15.62 -1.84 -4.27
N GLY A 132 15.56 -0.72 -3.55
CA GLY A 132 16.70 0.17 -3.31
C GLY A 132 16.92 1.25 -4.37
N LEU A 133 17.39 2.42 -3.94
CA LEU A 133 17.59 3.59 -4.79
C LEU A 133 18.62 3.35 -5.91
N ASP A 134 19.70 2.61 -5.65
CA ASP A 134 20.73 2.31 -6.65
C ASP A 134 20.15 1.50 -7.82
N LYS A 135 19.28 0.52 -7.51
CA LYS A 135 18.59 -0.26 -8.53
C LYS A 135 17.66 0.62 -9.36
N ILE A 136 16.87 1.47 -8.71
CA ILE A 136 15.97 2.42 -9.38
C ILE A 136 16.79 3.33 -10.32
N LYS A 137 17.86 3.96 -9.81
CA LYS A 137 18.73 4.86 -10.57
C LYS A 137 19.36 4.17 -11.78
N SER A 138 19.85 2.94 -11.63
CA SER A 138 20.42 2.15 -12.74
C SER A 138 19.41 1.82 -13.84
N CYS A 139 18.11 1.83 -13.54
CA CYS A 139 17.04 1.53 -14.47
C CYS A 139 16.53 2.77 -15.23
N VAL A 140 16.96 3.99 -14.85
CA VAL A 140 16.52 5.23 -15.48
C VAL A 140 17.15 5.39 -16.87
N VAL A 141 16.32 5.30 -17.90
CA VAL A 141 16.75 5.44 -19.31
C VAL A 141 16.77 6.90 -19.76
N LYS A 142 15.76 7.68 -19.36
CA LYS A 142 15.62 9.09 -19.72
C LYS A 142 15.35 9.93 -18.47
N PRO A 143 16.40 10.53 -17.87
CA PRO A 143 16.23 11.44 -16.76
C PRO A 143 15.32 12.60 -17.14
N GLN A 144 14.36 12.90 -16.27
CA GLN A 144 13.43 14.03 -16.44
C GLN A 144 14.11 15.31 -15.96
N LYS A 145 13.95 16.42 -16.69
CA LYS A 145 14.51 17.74 -16.31
C LYS A 145 13.37 18.71 -16.02
N MET A 146 12.58 18.39 -15.00
CA MET A 146 11.42 19.20 -14.62
C MET A 146 11.35 19.38 -13.12
N LYS A 147 10.68 20.46 -12.71
CA LYS A 147 10.35 20.74 -11.32
C LYS A 147 9.05 20.02 -10.95
N VAL A 148 9.04 19.33 -9.81
CA VAL A 148 7.88 18.57 -9.32
C VAL A 148 7.55 18.98 -7.90
N ALA A 149 6.32 19.40 -7.67
CA ALA A 149 5.75 19.53 -6.34
C ALA A 149 5.19 18.16 -5.93
N LEU A 150 5.76 17.55 -4.88
CA LEU A 150 5.27 16.25 -4.40
C LEU A 150 4.11 16.46 -3.43
N HIS A 151 2.95 15.92 -3.79
CA HIS A 151 1.84 15.76 -2.88
C HIS A 151 1.85 14.33 -2.31
N TYR A 152 2.20 14.19 -1.02
CA TYR A 152 2.35 12.89 -0.38
C TYR A 152 1.00 12.23 -0.05
N GLY A 153 -0.05 13.02 0.15
CA GLY A 153 -1.35 12.58 0.64
C GLY A 153 -1.35 12.27 2.14
N CYS A 154 -2.45 12.59 2.81
CA CYS A 154 -2.57 12.53 4.28
C CYS A 154 -2.31 11.12 4.87
N HIS A 155 -2.79 10.07 4.21
CA HIS A 155 -2.67 8.70 4.70
C HIS A 155 -1.26 8.11 4.54
N LEU A 156 -0.39 8.67 3.70
CA LEU A 156 1.00 8.21 3.57
C LEU A 156 1.85 8.54 4.81
N TYR A 157 1.43 9.53 5.61
CA TYR A 157 2.08 9.89 6.87
C TYR A 157 1.75 8.93 8.02
N ARG A 158 0.82 7.98 7.83
CA ARG A 158 0.46 6.98 8.85
C ARG A 158 1.61 6.01 9.06
N GLU A 159 2.11 5.89 10.28
CA GLU A 159 3.22 5.02 10.62
C GLU A 159 2.89 4.22 11.88
N TYR A 160 3.11 2.91 11.82
CA TYR A 160 2.82 1.97 12.91
C TYR A 160 4.10 1.34 13.47
N LYS A 161 5.20 1.35 12.70
CA LYS A 161 6.48 0.75 13.09
C LYS A 161 7.50 1.76 13.61
N SER A 162 7.20 3.06 13.52
CA SER A 162 8.09 4.16 13.89
C SER A 162 7.30 5.41 14.32
N PRO A 163 7.83 6.26 15.21
CA PRO A 163 7.24 7.56 15.48
C PRO A 163 7.48 8.59 14.35
N ASP A 164 8.36 8.30 13.39
CA ASP A 164 8.70 9.20 12.30
C ASP A 164 7.67 9.16 11.16
N ILE A 165 6.70 10.08 11.21
CA ILE A 165 5.68 10.26 10.17
C ILE A 165 6.26 10.71 8.83
N MET A 166 7.50 11.23 8.79
CA MET A 166 8.17 11.67 7.56
C MET A 166 8.93 10.56 6.86
N ARG A 167 9.06 9.37 7.48
CA ARG A 167 9.76 8.21 6.90
C ARG A 167 9.31 7.92 5.47
N LYS A 168 8.02 7.65 5.25
CA LYS A 168 7.48 7.36 3.91
C LYS A 168 7.48 8.55 2.95
N PRO A 169 7.10 9.78 3.36
CA PRO A 169 7.28 10.98 2.54
C PRO A 169 8.72 11.18 2.06
N ASN A 170 9.71 11.02 2.93
CA ASN A 170 11.13 11.13 2.56
C ASN A 170 11.54 10.04 1.57
N MET A 171 11.09 8.79 1.78
CA MET A 171 11.29 7.71 0.81
C MET A 171 10.72 8.06 -0.57
N MET A 172 9.50 8.60 -0.63
CA MET A 172 8.87 9.02 -1.90
C MET A 172 9.68 10.13 -2.57
N LYS A 173 10.15 11.12 -1.81
CA LYS A 173 11.00 12.21 -2.31
C LYS A 173 12.30 11.68 -2.91
N GLU A 174 13.00 10.81 -2.18
CA GLU A 174 14.28 10.25 -2.61
C GLU A 174 14.14 9.34 -3.83
N ILE A 175 13.06 8.54 -3.91
CA ILE A 175 12.71 7.77 -5.10
C ILE A 175 12.49 8.69 -6.30
N ALA A 176 11.67 9.74 -6.12
CA ALA A 176 11.36 10.67 -7.19
C ALA A 176 12.64 11.34 -7.73
N MET A 177 13.54 11.80 -6.85
CA MET A 177 14.82 12.41 -7.24
C MET A 177 15.69 11.51 -8.11
N GLN A 178 15.62 10.18 -7.98
CA GLN A 178 16.39 9.26 -8.84
C GLN A 178 15.97 9.36 -10.32
N THR A 179 14.75 9.81 -10.59
CA THR A 179 14.23 9.97 -11.97
C THR A 179 14.78 11.22 -12.68
N GLY A 180 15.54 12.07 -11.98
CA GLY A 180 16.16 13.29 -12.50
C GLY A 180 15.39 14.58 -12.19
N VAL A 181 14.18 14.48 -11.63
CA VAL A 181 13.36 15.65 -11.28
C VAL A 181 13.96 16.48 -10.15
N GLU A 182 13.70 17.77 -10.18
CA GLU A 182 13.97 18.70 -9.07
C GLU A 182 12.71 18.81 -8.22
N ILE A 183 12.78 18.39 -6.95
CA ILE A 183 11.65 18.51 -6.03
C ILE A 183 11.60 19.93 -5.49
N VAL A 184 10.47 20.61 -5.70
CA VAL A 184 10.26 21.96 -5.16
C VAL A 184 9.62 21.88 -3.77
N ASP A 185 10.14 22.72 -2.87
CA ASP A 185 9.48 23.04 -1.60
C ASP A 185 8.49 24.17 -1.85
N TYR A 186 7.22 23.90 -1.58
CA TYR A 186 6.12 24.84 -1.75
C TYR A 186 5.39 25.12 -0.43
N GLY A 187 5.91 24.63 0.70
CA GLY A 187 5.44 24.92 2.06
C GLY A 187 4.07 24.36 2.43
N LEU A 188 3.40 23.62 1.54
CA LEU A 188 2.05 23.08 1.72
C LEU A 188 1.98 21.56 1.45
N GLU A 189 3.13 20.87 1.48
CA GLU A 189 3.30 19.42 1.25
C GLU A 189 2.47 18.54 2.19
N ARG A 190 2.14 19.10 3.37
CA ARG A 190 1.42 18.41 4.44
C ARG A 190 -0.08 18.70 4.46
N LEU A 191 -0.57 19.58 3.60
CA LEU A 191 -2.02 19.83 3.51
C LEU A 191 -2.73 18.64 2.85
N CYS A 192 -3.97 18.41 3.28
CA CYS A 192 -4.89 17.53 2.56
C CYS A 192 -5.13 18.11 1.16
N CYS A 193 -5.28 17.22 0.16
CA CYS A 193 -5.57 17.60 -1.22
C CYS A 193 -6.88 18.37 -1.36
#